data_AF-A0A1Y0EEK2-F1
#
_entry.id   AF-A0A1Y0EEK2-F1
#
_cell.length_a   1.000
_cell.length_b   1.000
_cell.length_c   1.000
_cell.angle_alpha   90.00
_cell.angle_beta   90.00
_cell.angle_gamma   90.00
#
_symmetry.space_group_name_H-M   'P 1'
#
loop_
_entity.id
_entity.type
_entity.pdbx_description
1 polymer ?
#
loop_
_entity_poly.entity_id
_entity_poly.type
_entity_poly.pdbx_seq_one_letter_code
_entity_poly.pdbx_strand_id
1 'polypeptide(L)' 'MSDTAKRVRKVIAAKFNMDEADLVSEASFVADLGADSLDIVEISMAIEKEFGIEILMTTSRAPKRLAI' A
#
# COMPACT_ATOMS: atom_id res chain seq x y z
N MET A 1 -11.72 10.49 13.61
CA MET A 1 -10.78 10.55 12.48
C MET A 1 -10.60 9.13 11.98
N SER A 2 -11.05 8.88 10.75
CA SER A 2 -11.31 7.55 10.19
C SER A 2 -10.14 6.58 10.39
N ASP A 3 -10.40 5.49 11.10
CA ASP A 3 -9.45 4.44 11.49
C ASP A 3 -8.65 3.86 10.31
N THR A 4 -9.20 3.93 9.09
CA THR A 4 -8.54 3.53 7.85
C THR A 4 -7.15 4.12 7.68
N ALA A 5 -6.98 5.43 7.92
CA ALA A 5 -5.69 6.09 7.74
C ALA A 5 -4.65 5.58 8.75
N LYS A 6 -5.05 5.33 10.00
CA LYS A 6 -4.17 4.76 11.03
C LYS A 6 -3.73 3.34 10.70
N ARG A 7 -4.66 2.50 10.22
CA ARG A 7 -4.36 1.11 9.83
C ARG A 7 -3.38 1.08 8.66
N VAL A 8 -3.61 1.89 7.63
CA VAL A 8 -2.71 1.99 6.47
C VAL A 8 -1.33 2.52 6.89
N ARG A 9 -1.27 3.58 7.71
CA ARG A 9 0.01 4.10 8.22
C ARG A 9 0.78 3.07 9.02
N LYS A 10 0.12 2.30 9.88
CA LYS A 10 0.75 1.24 10.66
C LYS A 10 1.38 0.15 9.79
N VAL A 11 0.70 -0.25 8.71
CA VAL A 11 1.23 -1.23 7.74
C VAL A 11 2.47 -0.68 7.03
N ILE A 12 2.42 0.59 6.60
CA ILE A 12 3.53 1.25 5.91
C ILE A 12 4.73 1.45 6.86
N ALA A 13 4.50 1.98 8.07
CA ALA A 13 5.51 2.22 9.09
C ALA A 13 6.22 0.91 9.49
N ALA A 14 5.47 -0.18 9.67
CA ALA A 14 6.03 -1.50 9.96
C ALA A 14 6.85 -2.07 8.79
N LYS A 15 6.46 -1.79 7.53
CA LYS A 15 7.17 -2.26 6.34
C LYS A 15 8.49 -1.52 6.10
N PHE A 16 8.50 -0.20 6.27
CA PHE A 16 9.69 0.63 6.10
C PHE A 16 10.51 0.82 7.37
N ASN A 17 10.10 0.18 8.49
CA ASN A 17 10.74 0.27 9.79
C ASN A 17 11.00 1.72 10.24
N MET A 18 9.97 2.55 10.11
CA MET A 18 9.99 3.98 10.44
C MET A 18 8.83 4.32 11.37
N ASP A 19 8.84 5.53 11.93
CA ASP A 19 7.80 5.96 12.84
C ASP A 19 6.54 6.41 12.09
N GLU A 20 5.36 6.16 12.67
CA GLU A 20 4.09 6.67 12.12
C GLU A 20 4.05 8.21 12.13
N ALA A 21 4.86 8.83 12.99
CA ALA A 21 5.04 10.28 13.08
C ALA A 21 5.84 10.85 11.89
N ASP A 22 6.76 10.06 11.33
CA ASP A 22 7.55 10.44 10.15
C ASP A 22 6.73 10.29 8.85
N LEU A 23 5.61 9.56 8.91
CA LEU A 23 4.69 9.40 7.79
C LEU A 23 3.78 10.63 7.62
N VAL A 24 4.28 11.62 6.88
CA VAL A 24 3.49 12.79 6.49
C VAL A 24 2.41 12.35 5.50
N SER A 25 1.17 12.85 5.63
CA SER A 25 0.11 12.57 4.64
C SER A 25 0.47 13.00 3.20
N GLU A 26 1.40 13.94 3.09
CA GLU A 26 1.92 14.49 1.83
C GLU A 26 3.25 13.85 1.43
N ALA A 27 3.78 12.92 2.24
CA ALA A 27 5.02 12.22 1.93
C ALA A 27 4.86 11.38 0.67
N SER A 28 5.82 11.51 -0.23
CA SER A 28 5.93 10.69 -1.42
C SER A 28 6.52 9.33 -1.06
N PHE A 29 5.82 8.25 -1.41
CA PHE A 29 6.33 6.88 -1.29
C PHE A 29 7.71 6.68 -1.91
N VAL A 30 7.96 7.26 -3.07
CA VAL A 30 9.25 7.10 -3.77
C VAL A 30 10.34 8.00 -3.17
N ALA A 31 10.09 9.31 -3.11
CA ALA A 31 11.09 10.29 -2.67
C ALA A 31 11.37 10.30 -1.15
N ASP A 32 10.35 10.12 -0.30
CA ASP A 32 10.48 10.26 1.16
C ASP A 32 10.60 8.91 1.87
N LEU A 33 9.83 7.91 1.42
CA LEU A 33 9.86 6.57 2.01
C LEU A 33 10.91 5.66 1.35
N GLY A 34 11.51 6.09 0.24
CA GLY A 34 12.45 5.28 -0.53
C GLY A 34 11.83 3.99 -1.06
N ALA A 35 10.50 3.96 -1.19
CA ALA A 35 9.77 2.79 -1.66
C ALA A 35 10.09 2.54 -3.13
N ASP A 36 10.59 1.36 -3.44
CA ASP A 36 10.74 0.94 -4.80
C ASP A 36 9.39 0.52 -5.37
N SER A 37 9.30 0.41 -6.69
CA SER A 37 8.11 -0.04 -7.41
C SER A 37 7.54 -1.38 -6.87
N LEU A 38 8.40 -2.25 -6.33
CA LEU A 38 8.02 -3.51 -5.70
C LEU A 38 7.38 -3.32 -4.32
N ASP A 39 7.93 -2.44 -3.49
CA ASP A 39 7.41 -2.16 -2.14
C ASP A 39 5.99 -1.61 -2.21
N ILE A 40 5.75 -0.73 -3.18
CA ILE A 40 4.45 -0.15 -3.45
C ILE A 40 3.42 -1.25 -3.82
N VAL A 41 3.81 -2.23 -4.64
CA VAL A 41 2.95 -3.36 -5.02
C VAL A 41 2.68 -4.27 -3.81
N GLU A 42 3.67 -4.55 -2.98
CA GLU A 42 3.49 -5.35 -1.75
C GLU A 42 2.54 -4.68 -0.76
N ILE A 43 2.70 -3.38 -0.54
CA ILE A 43 1.84 -2.59 0.35
C ILE A 43 0.42 -2.54 -0.19
N SER A 44 0.27 -2.31 -1.50
CA SER A 44 -1.02 -2.40 -2.18
C SER A 44 -1.69 -3.74 -1.92
N MET A 45 -0.99 -4.86 -2.13
CA MET A 45 -1.53 -6.20 -1.88
C MET A 45 -1.89 -6.47 -0.40
N ALA A 46 -1.10 -5.95 0.54
CA ALA A 46 -1.39 -6.08 1.96
C ALA A 46 -2.67 -5.32 2.35
N ILE A 47 -2.82 -4.10 1.83
CA ILE A 47 -4.00 -3.26 2.04
C ILE A 47 -5.22 -3.88 1.35
N GLU A 48 -5.10 -4.34 0.10
CA GLU A 48 -6.16 -5.05 -0.62
C GLU A 48 -6.72 -6.22 0.18
N LYS A 49 -5.83 -7.04 0.73
CA LYS A 49 -6.20 -8.21 1.55
C LYS A 49 -6.82 -7.82 2.89
N GLU A 50 -6.31 -6.78 3.55
CA GLU A 50 -6.81 -6.34 4.86
C GLU A 50 -8.18 -5.65 4.75
N PHE A 51 -8.44 -4.94 3.65
CA PHE A 51 -9.68 -4.20 3.42
C PHE A 51 -10.68 -4.93 2.51
N GLY A 52 -10.28 -6.02 1.87
CA GLY A 52 -11.12 -6.76 0.91
C GLY A 52 -11.43 -5.94 -0.35
N ILE A 53 -10.53 -5.04 -0.74
CA ILE A 53 -10.66 -4.17 -1.92
C ILE A 53 -9.61 -4.55 -2.96
N GLU A 54 -9.82 -4.21 -4.22
CA GLU A 54 -8.77 -4.24 -5.26
C GLU A 54 -8.28 -2.81 -5.51
N ILE A 55 -6.99 -2.58 -5.31
CA ILE A 55 -6.31 -1.32 -5.63
C ILE A 55 -5.68 -1.55 -6.99
N LEU A 56 -6.39 -1.15 -8.04
CA LEU A 56 -5.87 -1.13 -9.40
C LEU A 56 -4.77 -0.06 -9.51
N MET A 57 -3.56 -0.39 -9.08
CA MET A 57 -2.38 0.23 -9.66
C MET A 57 -2.44 -0.07 -11.15
N THR A 58 -2.13 0.91 -12.00
CA THR A 58 -2.24 0.89 -13.47
C THR A 58 -1.33 -0.15 -14.15
N THR A 59 -1.19 -1.36 -13.61
CA THR A 59 -0.75 -2.54 -14.33
C THR A 59 -2.00 -3.21 -14.88
N SER A 60 -2.15 -3.21 -16.21
CA SER A 60 -3.15 -3.98 -16.93
C SER A 60 -2.90 -5.47 -16.68
N ARG A 61 -3.33 -5.97 -15.52
CA ARG A 61 -3.37 -7.41 -15.26
C ARG A 61 -4.72 -7.86 -15.75
N ALA A 62 -4.75 -8.31 -17.01
CA ALA A 62 -5.89 -8.98 -17.60
C ALA A 62 -6.47 -9.99 -16.59
N PRO A 63 -7.81 -10.04 -16.44
CA PRO A 63 -8.43 -10.93 -15.48
C PRO A 63 -7.97 -12.35 -15.79
N LYS A 64 -7.47 -13.06 -14.76
CA LYS A 64 -7.33 -14.51 -14.85
C LYS A 64 -8.73 -15.05 -15.15
N ARG A 65 -9.01 -15.34 -16.42
CA ARG A 65 -10.07 -16.24 -16.83
C ARG A 65 -9.74 -17.57 -16.16
N LEU A 66 -10.32 -17.79 -14.99
CA LEU A 66 -10.54 -19.13 -14.47
C LEU A 66 -11.60 -19.73 -15.38
N ALA A 67 -11.16 -20.28 -16.51
CA ALA A 67 -11.98 -21.16 -17.32
C ALA A 67 -12.12 -22.46 -16.51
N ILE A 68 -13.37 -22.74 -16.17
CA ILE A 68 -13.86 -24.06 -15.75
C ILE A 68 -13.55 -25.06 -16.87
#